data_AF-A0A2E7DPM3-F1
#
_entry.id   AF-A0A2E7DPM3-F1
#
_cell.length_a   1.000
_cell.length_b   1.000
_cell.length_c   1.000
_cell.angle_alpha   90.00
_cell.angle_beta   90.00
_cell.angle_gamma   90.00
#
_symmetry.space_group_name_H-M   'P 1'
#
loop_
_entity.id
_entity.type
_entity.pdbx_description
1 polymer ?
#
loop_
_entity_poly.entity_id
_entity_poly.type
_entity_poly.pdbx_seq_one_letter_code
_entity_poly.pdbx_strand_id
1 'polypeptide(L)'
;MPRKRLFLDMTVLEAARERLRHVYDTFDTVAVQFSGGKDSSAVLLLAKEIHEERGLGPVTVIFRDEEMVSPSVIRYIEYIKDLPWVNMEWYCLPMGQEIWVLGRREYVLLWSAQREREGRLVRDIPPWAITAQHFGLTNDEVVPEPVDYYTMQGKQGQVAFLTGIRANESMIRYRSVVQKLHENYINRPYRLSKAIPLRLVKPIYDWTTDDVLKYVAVDNDFPYCEYYDYAAMSGANTRVGIPLHSVAARRLNDVVITEPEFYDDLYRAFPHIEAQRNLWKDFDIEELIASYASNEWDGVRSCINDNMLSDGKHKDAMKFAAEFRKKRKNDPYGFPIDHLIRTLLLNEFRHSAPSPVGPKTRAHRMRLAALQDADDLDKVDDLI
;
A
#
# COMPACT_ATOMS: atom_id res chain seq x y z
N MET A 1 -13.21 28.37 -6.91
CA MET A 1 -14.40 27.52 -6.67
C MET A 1 -13.96 26.26 -5.93
N PRO A 2 -14.74 25.75 -4.95
CA PRO A 2 -14.46 24.46 -4.35
C PRO A 2 -14.52 23.36 -5.42
N ARG A 3 -13.54 22.45 -5.42
CA ARG A 3 -13.55 21.29 -6.32
C ARG A 3 -14.72 20.40 -5.92
N LYS A 4 -15.71 20.23 -6.81
CA LYS A 4 -16.88 19.37 -6.59
C LYS A 4 -16.69 18.07 -7.35
N ARG A 5 -17.14 16.96 -6.75
CA ARG A 5 -17.28 15.68 -7.46
C ARG A 5 -18.40 15.85 -8.48
N LEU A 6 -18.15 15.42 -9.71
CA LEU A 6 -19.14 15.38 -10.78
C LEU A 6 -19.39 13.92 -11.14
N PHE A 7 -20.63 13.62 -11.52
CA PHE A 7 -20.99 12.34 -12.13
C PHE A 7 -20.95 12.52 -13.64
N LEU A 8 -20.42 11.52 -14.33
CA LEU A 8 -20.41 11.46 -15.78
C LEU A 8 -21.66 10.72 -16.25
N ASP A 9 -22.11 11.01 -17.46
CA ASP A 9 -23.19 10.27 -18.12
C ASP A 9 -22.64 9.01 -18.82
N MET A 10 -21.96 8.18 -18.03
CA MET A 10 -21.39 6.89 -18.46
C MET A 10 -21.11 6.01 -17.24
N THR A 11 -21.01 4.71 -17.50
CA THR A 11 -20.62 3.72 -16.51
C THR A 11 -19.14 3.86 -16.13
N VAL A 12 -18.79 3.35 -14.94
CA VAL A 12 -17.38 3.30 -14.49
C VAL A 12 -16.52 2.41 -15.40
N LEU A 13 -17.12 1.43 -16.09
CA LEU A 13 -16.44 0.57 -17.05
C LEU A 13 -16.10 1.32 -18.35
N GLU A 14 -17.05 2.07 -18.91
CA GLU A 14 -16.81 2.93 -20.08
C GLU A 14 -15.72 3.97 -19.76
N ALA A 15 -15.80 4.64 -18.61
CA ALA A 15 -14.79 5.60 -18.18
C ALA A 15 -13.41 4.96 -18.01
N ALA A 16 -13.32 3.74 -17.47
CA ALA A 16 -12.05 3.03 -17.32
C ALA A 16 -11.44 2.65 -18.69
N ARG A 17 -12.25 2.20 -19.65
CA ARG A 17 -11.83 1.91 -21.02
C ARG A 17 -11.31 3.16 -21.72
N GLU A 18 -12.00 4.30 -21.62
CA GLU A 18 -11.53 5.57 -22.17
C GLU A 18 -10.20 6.01 -21.57
N ARG A 19 -10.04 5.91 -20.24
CA ARG A 19 -8.78 6.22 -19.56
C ARG A 19 -7.63 5.35 -20.05
N LEU A 20 -7.87 4.07 -20.29
CA LEU A 20 -6.83 3.16 -20.79
C LEU A 20 -6.50 3.42 -22.25
N ARG A 21 -7.48 3.66 -23.14
CA ARG A 21 -7.17 4.08 -24.53
C ARG A 21 -6.26 5.30 -24.54
N HIS A 22 -6.61 6.33 -23.78
CA HIS A 22 -5.76 7.51 -23.60
C HIS A 22 -4.35 7.16 -23.10
N VAL A 23 -4.22 6.25 -22.14
CA VAL A 23 -2.91 5.83 -21.61
C VAL A 23 -2.09 5.13 -22.70
N TYR A 24 -2.67 4.19 -23.44
CA TYR A 24 -1.97 3.51 -24.52
C TYR A 24 -1.69 4.43 -25.73
N ASP A 25 -2.37 5.56 -25.86
CA ASP A 25 -2.04 6.61 -26.84
C ASP A 25 -0.92 7.55 -26.36
N THR A 26 -0.66 7.59 -25.05
CA THR A 26 0.26 8.54 -24.42
C THR A 26 1.62 7.93 -24.05
N PHE A 27 1.67 6.64 -23.74
CA PHE A 27 2.87 5.97 -23.21
C PHE A 27 3.37 4.90 -24.17
N ASP A 28 4.70 4.85 -24.35
CA ASP A 28 5.38 3.89 -25.21
C ASP A 28 5.36 2.47 -24.61
N THR A 29 5.46 2.38 -23.28
CA THR A 29 5.39 1.10 -22.57
C THR A 29 4.33 1.15 -21.47
N VAL A 30 3.40 0.21 -21.47
CA VAL A 30 2.37 0.05 -20.42
C VAL A 30 2.52 -1.32 -19.77
N ALA A 31 2.57 -1.36 -18.44
CA ALA A 31 2.65 -2.60 -17.69
C ALA A 31 1.68 -2.61 -16.50
N VAL A 32 1.09 -3.77 -16.21
CA VAL A 32 0.18 -3.96 -15.07
C VAL A 32 1.01 -4.29 -13.81
N GLN A 33 0.89 -3.48 -12.76
CA GLN A 33 1.40 -3.84 -11.42
C GLN A 33 0.38 -4.78 -10.76
N PHE A 34 0.68 -6.07 -10.81
CA PHE A 34 -0.23 -7.12 -10.39
C PHE A 34 0.12 -7.58 -8.97
N SER A 35 -0.89 -7.72 -8.12
CA SER A 35 -0.72 -8.09 -6.70
C SER A 35 -1.36 -9.43 -6.34
N GLY A 36 -1.99 -10.10 -7.31
CA GLY A 36 -2.87 -11.25 -7.07
C GLY A 36 -4.24 -10.89 -6.50
N GLY A 37 -4.53 -9.60 -6.26
CA GLY A 37 -5.83 -9.16 -5.77
C GLY A 37 -6.88 -8.94 -6.85
N LYS A 38 -8.15 -8.87 -6.43
CA LYS A 38 -9.33 -8.58 -7.28
C LYS A 38 -9.17 -7.29 -8.09
N ASP A 39 -8.65 -6.24 -7.46
CA ASP A 39 -8.55 -4.92 -8.09
C ASP A 39 -7.48 -4.93 -9.20
N SER A 40 -6.34 -5.60 -8.97
CA SER A 40 -5.34 -5.80 -10.03
C SER A 40 -5.79 -6.79 -11.12
N SER A 41 -6.71 -7.71 -10.80
CA SER A 41 -7.31 -8.62 -11.78
C SER A 41 -8.23 -7.88 -12.75
N ALA A 42 -9.07 -6.97 -12.25
CA ALA A 42 -9.87 -6.09 -13.10
C ALA A 42 -9.00 -5.23 -14.03
N VAL A 43 -7.90 -4.67 -13.50
CA VAL A 43 -6.95 -3.89 -14.33
C VAL A 43 -6.26 -4.75 -15.38
N LEU A 44 -5.91 -6.00 -15.07
CA LEU A 44 -5.31 -6.93 -16.01
C LEU A 44 -6.27 -7.27 -17.16
N LEU A 45 -7.54 -7.57 -16.85
CA LEU A 45 -8.57 -7.85 -17.86
C LEU A 45 -8.85 -6.63 -18.74
N LEU A 46 -8.92 -5.42 -18.15
CA LEU A 46 -9.05 -4.19 -18.93
C LEU A 46 -7.84 -3.95 -19.85
N ALA A 47 -6.62 -4.27 -19.39
CA ALA A 47 -5.43 -4.19 -20.24
C ALA A 47 -5.46 -5.23 -21.37
N LYS A 48 -5.93 -6.44 -21.08
CA LYS A 48 -6.15 -7.50 -22.08
C LYS A 48 -7.10 -7.02 -23.18
N GLU A 49 -8.22 -6.38 -22.84
CA GLU A 49 -9.16 -5.81 -23.82
C GLU A 49 -8.45 -4.86 -24.81
N ILE A 50 -7.58 -3.97 -24.31
CA ILE A 50 -6.83 -3.03 -25.17
C ILE A 50 -5.79 -3.76 -26.02
N HIS A 51 -5.11 -4.76 -25.47
CA HIS A 51 -4.14 -5.56 -26.21
C HIS A 51 -4.80 -6.36 -27.34
N GLU A 52 -6.00 -6.89 -27.12
CA GLU A 52 -6.81 -7.56 -28.14
C GLU A 52 -7.37 -6.56 -29.18
N GLU A 53 -7.89 -5.41 -28.73
CA GLU A 53 -8.39 -4.32 -29.59
C GLU A 53 -7.31 -3.83 -30.57
N ARG A 54 -6.05 -3.75 -30.12
CA ARG A 54 -4.93 -3.15 -30.86
C ARG A 54 -3.91 -4.15 -31.40
N GLY A 55 -4.07 -5.45 -31.16
CA GLY A 55 -3.15 -6.49 -31.62
C GLY A 55 -1.73 -6.37 -31.04
N LEU A 56 -1.60 -6.00 -29.76
CA LEU A 56 -0.30 -5.72 -29.11
C LEU A 56 0.42 -6.97 -28.59
N GLY A 57 -0.19 -8.15 -28.70
CA GLY A 57 0.32 -9.39 -28.11
C GLY A 57 0.12 -9.43 -26.59
N PRO A 58 0.89 -10.27 -25.86
CA PRO A 58 0.72 -10.46 -24.42
C PRO A 58 0.85 -9.19 -23.59
N VAL A 59 0.06 -9.09 -22.51
CA VAL A 59 0.12 -7.98 -21.55
C VAL A 59 1.38 -8.11 -20.71
N THR A 60 2.20 -7.06 -20.63
CA THR A 60 3.32 -7.00 -19.69
C THR A 60 2.78 -6.85 -18.26
N VAL A 61 3.11 -7.82 -17.41
CA VAL A 61 2.67 -7.87 -16.02
C VAL A 61 3.88 -7.88 -15.11
N ILE A 62 3.87 -7.08 -14.05
CA ILE A 62 4.92 -7.02 -13.05
C ILE A 62 4.33 -7.48 -11.73
N PHE A 63 4.84 -8.58 -11.19
CA PHE A 63 4.59 -8.99 -9.81
C PHE A 63 5.82 -8.69 -8.96
N ARG A 64 5.61 -7.89 -7.91
CA ARG A 64 6.65 -7.60 -6.91
C ARG A 64 6.43 -8.54 -5.76
N ASP A 65 7.27 -9.55 -5.70
CA ASP A 65 7.09 -10.60 -4.75
C ASP A 65 7.69 -10.21 -3.39
N GLU A 66 6.83 -10.12 -2.39
CA GLU A 66 7.18 -9.66 -1.04
C GLU A 66 7.52 -10.81 -0.06
N GLU A 67 7.80 -12.02 -0.56
CA GLU A 67 8.12 -13.24 0.21
C GLU A 67 6.92 -13.77 1.02
N MET A 68 6.42 -12.98 1.96
CA MET A 68 5.33 -13.27 2.90
C MET A 68 3.95 -13.05 2.26
N VAL A 69 3.70 -13.70 1.14
CA VAL A 69 2.45 -13.63 0.40
C VAL A 69 1.67 -14.92 0.64
N SER A 70 0.36 -14.79 0.89
CA SER A 70 -0.59 -15.90 1.05
C SER A 70 -0.37 -17.00 -0.03
N PRO A 71 -0.28 -18.29 0.34
CA PRO A 71 -0.17 -19.39 -0.62
C PRO A 71 -1.26 -19.41 -1.68
N SER A 72 -2.50 -19.08 -1.31
CA SER A 72 -3.63 -18.97 -2.24
C SER A 72 -3.47 -17.85 -3.25
N VAL A 73 -2.86 -16.75 -2.83
CA VAL A 73 -2.50 -15.64 -3.71
C VAL A 73 -1.35 -16.05 -4.63
N ILE A 74 -0.33 -16.77 -4.13
CA ILE A 74 0.76 -17.29 -4.95
C ILE A 74 0.25 -18.25 -6.04
N ARG A 75 -0.61 -19.22 -5.69
CA ARG A 75 -1.23 -20.12 -6.68
C ARG A 75 -1.99 -19.36 -7.77
N TYR A 76 -2.73 -18.33 -7.38
CA TYR A 76 -3.42 -17.49 -8.35
C TYR A 76 -2.46 -16.71 -9.25
N ILE A 77 -1.37 -16.16 -8.72
CA ILE A 77 -0.37 -15.45 -9.52
C ILE A 77 0.35 -16.41 -10.48
N GLU A 78 0.66 -17.64 -10.05
CA GLU A 78 1.22 -18.68 -10.91
C GLU A 78 0.26 -19.05 -12.05
N TYR A 79 -1.03 -19.22 -11.76
CA TYR A 79 -2.06 -19.40 -12.79
C TYR A 79 -2.04 -18.24 -13.79
N ILE A 80 -2.01 -16.99 -13.33
CA ILE A 80 -1.97 -15.80 -14.20
C ILE A 80 -0.70 -15.76 -15.04
N LYS A 81 0.47 -16.10 -14.47
CA LYS A 81 1.76 -16.16 -15.16
C LYS A 81 1.70 -17.09 -16.36
N ASP A 82 1.00 -18.22 -16.23
CA ASP A 82 0.95 -19.27 -17.25
C ASP A 82 -0.11 -19.03 -18.34
N LEU A 83 -0.87 -17.94 -18.25
CA LEU A 83 -1.80 -17.56 -19.31
C LEU A 83 -1.05 -17.12 -20.58
N PRO A 84 -1.44 -17.60 -21.77
CA PRO A 84 -0.69 -17.35 -23.01
C PRO A 84 -0.67 -15.87 -23.45
N TRP A 85 -1.57 -15.06 -22.91
CA TRP A 85 -1.67 -13.62 -23.16
C TRP A 85 -1.02 -12.78 -22.06
N VAL A 86 -0.30 -13.39 -21.12
CA VAL A 86 0.44 -12.70 -20.06
C VAL A 86 1.94 -12.88 -20.28
N ASN A 87 2.68 -11.78 -20.23
CA ASN A 87 4.14 -11.76 -20.15
C ASN A 87 4.54 -11.23 -18.77
N MET A 88 4.76 -12.13 -17.81
CA MET A 88 4.99 -11.77 -16.42
C MET A 88 6.48 -11.65 -16.08
N GLU A 89 6.85 -10.51 -15.52
CA GLU A 89 8.09 -10.26 -14.80
C GLU A 89 7.84 -10.48 -13.30
N TRP A 90 8.48 -11.50 -12.72
CA TRP A 90 8.34 -11.87 -11.31
C TRP A 90 9.58 -11.43 -10.53
N TYR A 91 9.48 -10.40 -9.70
CA TYR A 91 10.63 -9.82 -8.99
C TYR A 91 10.73 -10.30 -7.56
N CYS A 92 11.84 -10.97 -7.20
CA CYS A 92 12.21 -11.32 -5.83
C CYS A 92 13.47 -10.53 -5.42
N LEU A 93 13.27 -9.28 -4.99
CA LEU A 93 14.37 -8.37 -4.65
C LEU A 93 14.54 -8.22 -3.14
N PRO A 94 15.79 -8.10 -2.64
CA PRO A 94 16.07 -7.90 -1.23
C PRO A 94 15.67 -6.49 -0.79
N MET A 95 14.39 -6.32 -0.47
CA MET A 95 13.81 -5.06 -0.05
C MET A 95 13.66 -5.01 1.47
N GLY A 96 13.99 -3.87 2.06
CA GLY A 96 13.81 -3.61 3.47
C GLY A 96 12.34 -3.36 3.83
N GLN A 97 11.70 -4.33 4.47
CA GLN A 97 10.33 -4.25 4.97
C GLN A 97 10.26 -4.11 6.49
N GLU A 98 9.04 -3.96 6.99
CA GLU A 98 8.77 -3.92 8.42
C GLU A 98 7.84 -5.05 8.83
N ILE A 99 8.18 -5.68 9.94
CA ILE A 99 7.28 -6.53 10.70
C ILE A 99 6.84 -5.72 11.90
N TRP A 100 5.59 -5.90 12.31
CA TRP A 100 5.02 -5.15 13.40
C TRP A 100 4.48 -6.07 14.48
N VAL A 101 4.99 -5.89 15.70
CA VAL A 101 4.64 -6.68 16.87
C VAL A 101 4.47 -5.76 18.07
N LEU A 102 3.27 -5.74 18.66
CA LEU A 102 2.91 -5.00 19.87
C LEU A 102 3.37 -3.53 19.86
N GLY A 103 3.05 -2.81 18.79
CA GLY A 103 3.40 -1.39 18.66
C GLY A 103 4.82 -1.11 18.17
N ARG A 104 5.70 -2.12 18.10
CA ARG A 104 7.09 -1.98 17.64
C ARG A 104 7.26 -2.40 16.20
N ARG A 105 8.17 -1.72 15.50
CA ARG A 105 8.58 -2.05 14.13
C ARG A 105 9.93 -2.75 14.14
N GLU A 106 9.94 -3.94 13.58
CA GLU A 106 11.14 -4.70 13.33
C GLU A 106 11.52 -4.57 11.86
N TYR A 107 12.82 -4.58 11.57
CA TYR A 107 13.30 -4.60 10.21
C TYR A 107 13.39 -6.03 9.72
N VAL A 108 12.93 -6.27 8.50
CA VAL A 108 13.17 -7.53 7.79
C VAL A 108 13.70 -7.21 6.40
N LEU A 109 14.76 -7.91 5.99
CA LEU A 109 15.17 -7.94 4.60
C LEU A 109 14.43 -9.10 3.94
N LEU A 110 13.58 -8.78 2.98
CA LEU A 110 12.92 -9.79 2.15
C LEU A 110 13.95 -10.57 1.35
N TRP A 111 13.67 -11.83 1.04
CA TRP A 111 14.53 -12.66 0.19
C TRP A 111 15.99 -12.67 0.64
N SER A 112 16.24 -12.55 1.95
CA SER A 112 17.57 -12.43 2.52
C SER A 112 18.36 -13.74 2.39
N ALA A 113 19.58 -13.65 1.86
CA ALA A 113 20.49 -14.80 1.77
C ALA A 113 20.89 -15.33 3.15
N GLN A 114 20.95 -14.47 4.18
CA GLN A 114 21.17 -14.92 5.56
C GLN A 114 19.97 -15.75 6.06
N ARG A 115 18.75 -15.24 5.88
CA ARG A 115 17.53 -15.98 6.28
C ARG A 115 17.38 -17.29 5.53
N GLU A 116 17.78 -17.34 4.26
CA GLU A 116 17.83 -18.56 3.47
C GLU A 116 18.77 -19.60 4.10
N ARG A 117 20.02 -19.23 4.41
CA ARG A 117 21.00 -20.10 5.08
C ARG A 117 20.53 -20.59 6.45
N GLU A 118 19.75 -19.78 7.15
CA GLU A 118 19.16 -20.11 8.46
C GLU A 118 17.85 -20.91 8.35
N GLY A 119 17.34 -21.19 7.14
CA GLY A 119 16.05 -21.87 6.96
C GLY A 119 14.86 -21.04 7.44
N ARG A 120 14.97 -19.71 7.39
CA ARG A 120 13.97 -18.74 7.88
C ARG A 120 13.26 -17.96 6.79
N LEU A 121 13.47 -18.26 5.50
CA LEU A 121 12.54 -17.79 4.47
C LEU A 121 11.18 -18.46 4.66
N VAL A 122 10.11 -17.72 4.36
CA VAL A 122 8.74 -18.24 4.45
C VAL A 122 8.44 -19.21 3.30
N ARG A 123 9.11 -19.04 2.17
CA ARG A 123 9.14 -19.98 1.04
C ARG A 123 10.39 -19.76 0.18
N ASP A 124 10.61 -20.67 -0.74
CA ASP A 124 11.72 -20.59 -1.69
C ASP A 124 11.48 -19.55 -2.79
N ILE A 125 12.58 -19.01 -3.33
CA ILE A 125 12.55 -18.14 -4.51
C ILE A 125 12.15 -19.00 -5.72
N PRO A 126 11.09 -18.63 -6.48
CA PRO A 126 10.73 -19.36 -7.68
C PRO A 126 11.86 -19.34 -8.72
N PRO A 127 12.10 -20.43 -9.46
CA PRO A 127 13.25 -20.54 -10.37
C PRO A 127 13.20 -19.57 -11.56
N TRP A 128 12.02 -19.02 -11.88
CA TRP A 128 11.83 -18.02 -12.95
C TRP A 128 11.92 -16.57 -12.43
N ALA A 129 12.15 -16.36 -11.15
CA ALA A 129 12.15 -15.01 -10.57
C ALA A 129 13.37 -14.20 -11.04
N ILE A 130 13.13 -12.92 -11.32
CA ILE A 130 14.15 -11.90 -11.50
C ILE A 130 14.60 -11.46 -10.11
N THR A 131 15.83 -11.83 -9.76
CA THR A 131 16.46 -11.57 -8.46
C THR A 131 17.50 -10.45 -8.51
N ALA A 132 18.09 -10.09 -7.37
CA ALA A 132 19.15 -9.08 -7.29
C ALA A 132 20.38 -9.44 -8.15
N GLN A 133 20.69 -10.73 -8.29
CA GLN A 133 21.82 -11.23 -9.07
C GLN A 133 21.72 -10.87 -10.56
N HIS A 134 20.50 -10.77 -11.10
CA HIS A 134 20.27 -10.31 -12.47
C HIS A 134 20.70 -8.86 -12.71
N PHE A 135 20.91 -8.10 -11.62
CA PHE A 135 21.40 -6.72 -11.62
C PHE A 135 22.85 -6.60 -11.10
N GLY A 136 23.56 -7.72 -10.94
CA GLY A 136 24.92 -7.73 -10.39
C GLY A 136 24.99 -7.44 -8.88
N LEU A 137 23.88 -7.65 -8.16
CA LEU A 137 23.76 -7.42 -6.72
C LEU A 137 23.63 -8.74 -5.95
N THR A 138 23.77 -8.68 -4.63
CA THR A 138 23.55 -9.83 -3.73
C THR A 138 22.23 -9.69 -2.97
N ASN A 139 21.82 -10.77 -2.31
CA ASN A 139 20.66 -10.80 -1.41
C ASN A 139 21.04 -10.61 0.07
N ASP A 140 22.29 -10.23 0.35
CA ASP A 140 22.76 -9.98 1.72
C ASP A 140 22.40 -8.58 2.22
N GLU A 141 22.22 -7.63 1.30
CA GLU A 141 21.92 -6.22 1.60
C GLU A 141 20.67 -5.74 0.86
N VAL A 142 20.12 -4.62 1.33
CA VAL A 142 19.01 -3.96 0.64
C VAL A 142 19.47 -3.45 -0.72
N VAL A 143 18.62 -3.59 -1.74
CA VAL A 143 18.89 -2.99 -3.05
C VAL A 143 19.11 -1.47 -2.92
N PRO A 144 20.14 -0.88 -3.58
CA PRO A 144 20.51 0.53 -3.42
C PRO A 144 19.47 1.50 -3.98
N GLU A 145 18.72 1.09 -5.01
CA GLU A 145 17.70 1.92 -5.66
C GLU A 145 16.28 1.52 -5.25
N PRO A 146 15.28 2.40 -5.41
CA PRO A 146 13.88 2.00 -5.22
C PRO A 146 13.49 0.88 -6.18
N VAL A 147 12.57 0.00 -5.77
CA VAL A 147 12.08 -1.12 -6.61
C VAL A 147 11.64 -0.71 -8.02
N ASP A 148 11.06 0.50 -8.15
CA ASP A 148 10.65 1.05 -9.44
C ASP A 148 11.82 1.16 -10.42
N TYR A 149 13.04 1.46 -9.94
CA TYR A 149 14.26 1.50 -10.78
C TYR A 149 14.54 0.15 -11.45
N TYR A 150 14.40 -0.96 -10.71
CA TYR A 150 14.65 -2.31 -11.22
C TYR A 150 13.53 -2.77 -12.16
N THR A 151 12.27 -2.50 -11.82
CA THR A 151 11.12 -2.86 -12.67
C THR A 151 11.01 -2.03 -13.97
N MET A 152 11.76 -0.93 -14.05
CA MET A 152 11.90 -0.09 -15.24
C MET A 152 13.01 -0.56 -16.18
N GLN A 153 13.88 -1.48 -15.75
CA GLN A 153 14.97 -1.97 -16.60
C GLN A 153 14.38 -2.68 -17.83
N GLY A 154 14.89 -2.35 -19.00
CA GLY A 154 14.41 -2.88 -20.28
C GLY A 154 13.16 -2.18 -20.85
N LYS A 155 12.50 -1.29 -20.11
CA LYS A 155 11.33 -0.52 -20.60
C LYS A 155 11.79 0.70 -21.38
N GLN A 156 11.16 0.97 -22.53
CA GLN A 156 11.56 2.04 -23.45
C GLN A 156 10.57 3.21 -23.42
N GLY A 157 11.08 4.43 -23.63
CA GLY A 157 10.25 5.62 -23.77
C GLY A 157 9.55 6.07 -22.48
N GLN A 158 8.36 6.69 -22.62
CA GLN A 158 7.48 7.00 -21.50
C GLN A 158 6.78 5.74 -21.01
N VAL A 159 6.85 5.48 -19.71
CA VAL A 159 6.33 4.25 -19.11
C VAL A 159 5.15 4.53 -18.17
N ALA A 160 4.08 3.74 -18.31
CA ALA A 160 2.94 3.74 -17.41
C ALA A 160 2.81 2.40 -16.68
N PHE A 161 2.75 2.46 -15.35
CA PHE A 161 2.39 1.34 -14.49
C PHE A 161 0.93 1.46 -14.07
N LEU A 162 0.10 0.53 -14.53
CA LEU A 162 -1.30 0.43 -14.16
C LEU A 162 -1.44 -0.18 -12.77
N THR A 163 -2.22 0.45 -11.90
CA THR A 163 -2.41 0.03 -10.49
C THR A 163 -3.90 -0.09 -10.16
N GLY A 164 -4.26 -1.09 -9.36
CA GLY A 164 -5.63 -1.34 -8.90
C GLY A 164 -6.08 -0.44 -7.74
N ILE A 165 -5.65 0.83 -7.68
CA ILE A 165 -6.01 1.73 -6.57
C ILE A 165 -7.43 2.28 -6.77
N ARG A 166 -8.31 2.07 -5.79
CA ARG A 166 -9.64 2.72 -5.73
C ARG A 166 -9.69 3.82 -4.67
N ALA A 167 -10.35 4.92 -5.00
CA ALA A 167 -10.38 6.14 -4.22
C ALA A 167 -11.19 5.99 -2.92
N ASN A 168 -12.23 5.15 -2.93
CA ASN A 168 -13.07 4.91 -1.76
C ASN A 168 -12.43 3.98 -0.70
N GLU A 169 -11.27 3.37 -0.98
CA GLU A 169 -10.60 2.48 -0.02
C GLU A 169 -9.89 3.26 1.12
N SER A 170 -9.41 4.48 0.85
CA SER A 170 -8.80 5.32 1.90
C SER A 170 -8.72 6.78 1.51
N MET A 171 -8.64 7.66 2.51
CA MET A 171 -8.45 9.10 2.28
C MET A 171 -7.13 9.40 1.55
N ILE A 172 -6.07 8.60 1.77
CA ILE A 172 -4.79 8.76 1.06
C ILE A 172 -4.97 8.45 -0.43
N ARG A 173 -5.68 7.36 -0.75
CA ARG A 173 -5.99 6.98 -2.14
C ARG A 173 -6.89 8.00 -2.80
N TYR A 174 -7.94 8.46 -2.12
CA TYR A 174 -8.80 9.55 -2.59
C TYR A 174 -7.98 10.81 -2.91
N ARG A 175 -7.13 11.26 -1.97
CA ARG A 175 -6.26 12.44 -2.17
C ARG A 175 -5.35 12.30 -3.37
N SER A 176 -4.93 11.09 -3.71
CA SER A 176 -4.04 10.84 -4.84
C SER A 176 -4.69 11.09 -6.20
N VAL A 177 -6.02 11.13 -6.29
CA VAL A 177 -6.79 11.34 -7.53
C VAL A 177 -7.61 12.63 -7.54
N VAL A 178 -7.44 13.53 -6.56
CA VAL A 178 -8.14 14.84 -6.54
C VAL A 178 -7.19 16.03 -6.58
N GLN A 179 -5.89 15.79 -6.73
CA GLN A 179 -4.87 16.84 -6.79
C GLN A 179 -4.88 17.58 -8.13
N LYS A 180 -5.24 16.90 -9.22
CA LYS A 180 -5.35 17.45 -10.58
C LYS A 180 -6.81 17.48 -11.03
N LEU A 181 -7.13 18.43 -11.92
CA LEU A 181 -8.45 18.51 -12.56
C LEU A 181 -8.55 17.59 -13.79
N HIS A 182 -7.49 17.57 -14.60
CA HIS A 182 -7.38 16.72 -15.79
C HIS A 182 -6.38 15.59 -15.53
N GLU A 183 -6.63 14.42 -16.13
CA GLU A 183 -5.78 13.22 -16.01
C GLU A 183 -5.36 12.92 -14.55
N ASN A 184 -6.32 13.09 -13.64
CA ASN A 184 -6.12 12.90 -12.21
C ASN A 184 -5.74 11.45 -11.85
N TYR A 185 -6.09 10.51 -12.73
CA TYR A 185 -5.72 9.09 -12.67
C TYR A 185 -4.27 8.82 -13.10
N ILE A 186 -3.53 9.80 -13.63
CA ILE A 186 -2.11 9.69 -14.01
C ILE A 186 -1.27 10.51 -13.03
N ASN A 187 -0.45 9.82 -12.24
CA ASN A 187 0.35 10.43 -11.18
C ASN A 187 1.83 10.10 -11.33
N ARG A 188 2.68 11.00 -10.84
CA ARG A 188 4.11 10.73 -10.70
C ARG A 188 4.34 9.97 -9.38
N PRO A 189 5.14 8.89 -9.36
CA PRO A 189 5.53 8.24 -8.11
C PRO A 189 6.16 9.25 -7.13
N TYR A 190 5.84 9.12 -5.85
CA TYR A 190 6.38 10.00 -4.81
C TYR A 190 7.88 9.75 -4.62
N ARG A 191 8.69 10.81 -4.56
CA ARG A 191 10.16 10.80 -4.39
C ARG A 191 10.97 10.09 -5.48
N LEU A 192 10.36 9.59 -6.55
CA LEU A 192 11.11 9.02 -7.67
C LEU A 192 11.80 10.11 -8.51
N SER A 193 13.07 9.88 -8.86
CA SER A 193 13.92 10.79 -9.64
C SER A 193 13.23 11.32 -10.89
N LYS A 194 13.42 12.62 -11.18
CA LYS A 194 12.91 13.30 -12.38
C LYS A 194 13.37 12.66 -13.69
N ALA A 195 14.52 12.00 -13.67
CA ALA A 195 15.08 11.30 -14.83
C ALA A 195 14.34 10.00 -15.19
N ILE A 196 13.62 9.37 -14.25
CA ILE A 196 12.89 8.13 -14.53
C ILE A 196 11.53 8.48 -15.16
N PRO A 197 11.26 8.08 -16.43
CA PRO A 197 10.07 8.47 -17.17
C PRO A 197 8.84 7.62 -16.81
N LEU A 198 8.61 7.38 -15.52
CA LEU A 198 7.52 6.55 -15.01
C LEU A 198 6.31 7.38 -14.55
N ARG A 199 5.12 6.89 -14.85
CA ARG A 199 3.84 7.33 -14.26
C ARG A 199 3.06 6.14 -13.68
N LEU A 200 2.39 6.37 -12.57
CA LEU A 200 1.41 5.45 -12.00
C LEU A 200 0.02 5.85 -12.49
N VAL A 201 -0.72 4.87 -13.00
CA VAL A 201 -2.06 5.03 -13.57
C VAL A 201 -3.07 4.27 -12.73
N LYS A 202 -4.21 4.88 -12.45
CA LYS A 202 -5.28 4.31 -11.61
C LYS A 202 -6.59 4.25 -12.40
N PRO A 203 -6.71 3.35 -13.39
CA PRO A 203 -7.81 3.40 -14.35
C PRO A 203 -9.19 3.20 -13.69
N ILE A 204 -9.23 2.42 -12.61
CA ILE A 204 -10.46 2.03 -11.88
C ILE A 204 -10.68 2.84 -10.59
N TYR A 205 -10.11 4.04 -10.46
CA TYR A 205 -10.11 4.76 -9.18
C TYR A 205 -11.51 5.04 -8.60
N ASP A 206 -12.53 5.08 -9.43
CA ASP A 206 -13.93 5.35 -9.10
C ASP A 206 -14.79 4.09 -8.95
N TRP A 207 -14.21 2.89 -9.10
CA TRP A 207 -14.90 1.62 -8.93
C TRP A 207 -15.14 1.28 -7.46
N THR A 208 -16.25 0.60 -7.20
CA THR A 208 -16.55 -0.08 -5.93
C THR A 208 -16.02 -1.51 -5.94
N THR A 209 -16.10 -2.21 -4.79
CA THR A 209 -15.77 -3.65 -4.75
C THR A 209 -16.76 -4.44 -5.63
N ASP A 210 -18.03 -4.06 -5.64
CA ASP A 210 -19.06 -4.75 -6.43
C ASP A 210 -18.81 -4.60 -7.92
N ASP A 211 -18.41 -3.40 -8.38
CA ASP A 211 -18.01 -3.17 -9.78
C ASP A 211 -16.84 -4.08 -10.19
N VAL A 212 -15.84 -4.22 -9.31
CA VAL A 212 -14.67 -5.08 -9.56
C VAL A 212 -15.09 -6.55 -9.65
N LEU A 213 -15.85 -7.05 -8.68
CA LEU A 213 -16.26 -8.46 -8.65
C LEU A 213 -17.21 -8.80 -9.79
N LYS A 214 -18.16 -7.91 -10.10
CA LYS A 214 -19.04 -8.07 -11.27
C LYS A 214 -18.21 -8.15 -12.55
N TYR A 215 -17.29 -7.22 -12.76
CA TYR A 215 -16.50 -7.20 -13.99
C TYR A 215 -15.60 -8.44 -14.14
N VAL A 216 -14.93 -8.87 -13.06
CA VAL A 216 -14.02 -10.03 -13.10
C VAL A 216 -14.81 -11.34 -13.24
N ALA A 217 -15.72 -11.62 -12.31
CA ALA A 217 -16.33 -12.94 -12.19
C ALA A 217 -17.62 -13.11 -13.01
N VAL A 218 -18.38 -12.03 -13.25
CA VAL A 218 -19.68 -12.13 -13.96
C VAL A 218 -19.54 -11.74 -15.41
N ASP A 219 -18.99 -10.55 -15.69
CA ASP A 219 -18.92 -10.03 -17.06
C ASP A 219 -17.87 -10.76 -17.92
N ASN A 220 -16.79 -11.26 -17.29
CA ASN A 220 -15.69 -11.96 -17.98
C ASN A 220 -15.60 -13.47 -17.67
N ASP A 221 -16.41 -13.99 -16.73
CA ASP A 221 -16.30 -15.38 -16.23
C ASP A 221 -14.84 -15.77 -15.90
N PHE A 222 -14.09 -14.83 -15.33
CA PHE A 222 -12.66 -15.00 -15.07
C PHE A 222 -12.44 -15.41 -13.60
N PRO A 223 -11.58 -16.41 -13.32
CA PRO A 223 -11.34 -16.85 -11.96
C PRO A 223 -10.72 -15.73 -11.12
N TYR A 224 -11.11 -15.67 -9.85
CA TYR A 224 -10.49 -14.81 -8.84
C TYR A 224 -9.69 -15.65 -7.85
N CYS A 225 -8.81 -15.01 -7.08
CA CYS A 225 -8.03 -15.68 -6.05
C CYS A 225 -8.94 -16.33 -4.98
N GLU A 226 -8.82 -17.64 -4.77
CA GLU A 226 -9.58 -18.42 -3.79
C GLU A 226 -9.50 -17.87 -2.35
N TYR A 227 -8.48 -17.06 -2.02
CA TYR A 227 -8.39 -16.36 -0.73
C TYR A 227 -9.68 -15.55 -0.43
N TYR A 228 -10.35 -15.03 -1.45
CA TYR A 228 -11.60 -14.29 -1.28
C TYR A 228 -12.74 -15.18 -0.77
N ASP A 229 -12.76 -16.47 -1.10
CA ASP A 229 -13.74 -17.42 -0.57
C ASP A 229 -13.45 -17.70 0.91
N TYR A 230 -12.18 -17.88 1.28
CA TYR A 230 -11.78 -18.03 2.69
C TYR A 230 -12.15 -16.80 3.51
N ALA A 231 -11.91 -15.59 2.97
CA ALA A 231 -12.30 -14.35 3.62
C ALA A 231 -13.82 -14.21 3.77
N ALA A 232 -14.60 -14.59 2.75
CA ALA A 232 -16.06 -14.57 2.80
C ALA A 232 -16.62 -15.56 3.84
N MET A 233 -16.06 -16.76 3.91
CA MET A 233 -16.50 -17.81 4.84
C MET A 233 -16.15 -17.50 6.31
N SER A 234 -15.01 -16.84 6.55
CA SER A 234 -14.49 -16.59 7.90
C SER A 234 -14.80 -15.20 8.46
N GLY A 235 -15.19 -14.25 7.61
CA GLY A 235 -15.24 -12.83 7.96
C GLY A 235 -13.86 -12.16 8.07
N ALA A 236 -12.81 -12.82 7.58
CA ALA A 236 -11.47 -12.24 7.49
C ALA A 236 -11.43 -11.06 6.50
N ASN A 237 -10.37 -10.26 6.62
CA ASN A 237 -10.17 -9.12 5.72
C ASN A 237 -9.85 -9.58 4.29
N THR A 238 -10.40 -8.91 3.29
CA THR A 238 -10.17 -9.20 1.86
C THR A 238 -8.88 -8.58 1.29
N ARG A 239 -7.90 -8.22 2.14
CA ARG A 239 -6.66 -7.57 1.69
C ARG A 239 -5.56 -8.62 1.51
N VAL A 240 -5.07 -8.73 0.29
CA VAL A 240 -3.95 -9.61 -0.08
C VAL A 240 -2.65 -8.81 -0.06
N GLY A 241 -1.69 -9.23 0.76
CA GLY A 241 -0.39 -8.57 0.98
C GLY A 241 0.27 -9.11 2.26
N ILE A 242 1.46 -8.62 2.61
CA ILE A 242 2.19 -9.10 3.79
C ILE A 242 1.32 -9.01 5.06
N PRO A 243 1.03 -10.11 5.77
CA PRO A 243 0.16 -10.07 6.95
C PRO A 243 0.82 -9.46 8.19
N LEU A 244 2.15 -9.25 8.15
CA LEU A 244 2.96 -8.77 9.27
C LEU A 244 3.18 -7.25 9.30
N HIS A 245 2.70 -6.49 8.30
CA HIS A 245 2.82 -5.03 8.35
C HIS A 245 1.86 -4.41 9.37
N SER A 246 2.15 -3.18 9.81
CA SER A 246 1.51 -2.50 10.95
C SER A 246 -0.03 -2.42 10.95
N VAL A 247 -0.68 -2.52 9.79
CA VAL A 247 -2.15 -2.55 9.69
C VAL A 247 -2.67 -3.98 9.69
N ALA A 248 -2.09 -4.89 8.92
CA ALA A 248 -2.55 -6.27 8.84
C ALA A 248 -2.24 -7.09 10.09
N ALA A 249 -1.11 -6.85 10.76
CA ALA A 249 -0.69 -7.60 11.94
C ALA A 249 -1.67 -7.49 13.13
N ARG A 250 -2.55 -6.48 13.13
CA ARG A 250 -3.66 -6.34 14.10
C ARG A 250 -4.76 -7.38 13.93
N ARG A 251 -4.80 -8.02 12.76
CA ARG A 251 -5.73 -9.08 12.38
C ARG A 251 -4.98 -10.37 12.06
N LEU A 252 -3.86 -10.63 12.73
CA LEU A 252 -3.04 -11.82 12.47
C LEU A 252 -3.81 -13.14 12.67
N ASN A 253 -4.85 -13.14 13.51
CA ASN A 253 -5.79 -14.26 13.64
C ASN A 253 -6.51 -14.61 12.33
N ASP A 254 -6.73 -13.65 11.42
CA ASP A 254 -7.33 -13.92 10.11
C ASP A 254 -6.47 -14.96 9.37
N VAL A 255 -5.13 -14.88 9.45
CA VAL A 255 -4.23 -15.82 8.78
C VAL A 255 -4.40 -17.24 9.31
N VAL A 256 -4.54 -17.41 10.63
CA VAL A 256 -4.76 -18.72 11.26
C VAL A 256 -6.07 -19.35 10.78
N ILE A 257 -7.11 -18.53 10.60
CA ILE A 257 -8.44 -19.00 10.20
C ILE A 257 -8.49 -19.31 8.70
N THR A 258 -7.79 -18.54 7.86
CA THR A 258 -7.82 -18.72 6.41
C THR A 258 -6.78 -19.71 5.90
N GLU A 259 -5.55 -19.65 6.41
CA GLU A 259 -4.39 -20.40 5.91
C GLU A 259 -3.45 -20.77 7.08
N PRO A 260 -3.80 -21.78 7.90
CA PRO A 260 -3.06 -22.10 9.13
C PRO A 260 -1.61 -22.53 8.88
N GLU A 261 -1.32 -23.29 7.82
CA GLU A 261 0.05 -23.70 7.49
C GLU A 261 0.93 -22.48 7.13
N PHE A 262 0.33 -21.47 6.49
CA PHE A 262 1.03 -20.21 6.22
C PHE A 262 1.35 -19.46 7.52
N TYR A 263 0.46 -19.50 8.52
CA TYR A 263 0.77 -18.97 9.84
C TYR A 263 1.96 -19.69 10.48
N ASP A 264 2.03 -21.02 10.37
CA ASP A 264 3.13 -21.80 10.93
C ASP A 264 4.48 -21.42 10.27
N ASP A 265 4.50 -21.18 8.96
CA ASP A 265 5.69 -20.69 8.26
C ASP A 265 6.10 -19.27 8.70
N LEU A 266 5.13 -18.37 8.90
CA LEU A 266 5.40 -17.04 9.45
C LEU A 266 5.94 -17.12 10.87
N TYR A 267 5.36 -17.99 11.72
CA TYR A 267 5.79 -18.18 13.11
C TYR A 267 7.19 -18.79 13.18
N ARG A 268 7.50 -19.77 12.32
CA ARG A 268 8.86 -20.33 12.17
C ARG A 268 9.87 -19.25 11.81
N ALA A 269 9.54 -18.37 10.86
CA ALA A 269 10.42 -17.29 10.45
C ALA A 269 10.54 -16.17 11.51
N PHE A 270 9.44 -15.91 12.24
CA PHE A 270 9.28 -14.79 13.18
C PHE A 270 8.51 -15.21 14.44
N PRO A 271 9.13 -15.94 15.39
CA PRO A 271 8.40 -16.51 16.53
C PRO A 271 7.68 -15.48 17.43
N HIS A 272 8.16 -14.24 17.46
CA HIS A 272 7.62 -13.16 18.27
C HIS A 272 6.25 -12.64 17.78
N ILE A 273 5.80 -13.00 16.57
CA ILE A 273 4.46 -12.62 16.08
C ILE A 273 3.32 -13.26 16.89
N GLU A 274 3.61 -14.33 17.62
CA GLU A 274 2.64 -14.97 18.53
C GLU A 274 2.22 -14.02 19.67
N ALA A 275 3.15 -13.20 20.16
CA ALA A 275 2.84 -12.17 21.16
C ALA A 275 1.88 -11.13 20.58
N GLN A 276 2.08 -10.72 19.32
CA GLN A 276 1.15 -9.86 18.60
C GLN A 276 -0.23 -10.50 18.47
N ARG A 277 -0.32 -11.78 18.12
CA ARG A 277 -1.59 -12.51 18.01
C ARG A 277 -2.38 -12.53 19.34
N ASN A 278 -1.69 -12.84 20.44
CA ASN A 278 -2.34 -13.10 21.72
C ASN A 278 -2.61 -11.83 22.55
N LEU A 279 -1.66 -10.88 22.55
CA LEU A 279 -1.65 -9.77 23.50
C LEU A 279 -2.14 -8.45 22.89
N TRP A 280 -2.24 -8.33 21.57
CA TRP A 280 -2.63 -7.07 20.93
C TRP A 280 -4.01 -6.58 21.35
N LYS A 281 -4.96 -7.50 21.55
CA LYS A 281 -6.31 -7.16 22.03
C LYS A 281 -6.32 -6.50 23.41
N ASP A 282 -5.29 -6.77 24.21
CA ASP A 282 -5.12 -6.27 25.58
C ASP A 282 -4.14 -5.08 25.63
N PHE A 283 -3.49 -4.75 24.51
CA PHE A 283 -2.49 -3.69 24.43
C PHE A 283 -3.15 -2.31 24.24
N ASP A 284 -3.01 -1.41 25.22
CA ASP A 284 -3.53 -0.05 25.11
C ASP A 284 -2.59 0.85 24.28
N ILE A 285 -2.81 0.82 22.97
CA ILE A 285 -2.10 1.68 22.03
C ILE A 285 -2.44 3.16 22.21
N GLU A 286 -3.61 3.49 22.74
CA GLU A 286 -4.04 4.88 22.93
C GLU A 286 -3.30 5.52 24.10
N GLU A 287 -3.11 4.75 25.19
CA GLU A 287 -2.27 5.15 26.31
C GLU A 287 -0.81 5.35 25.88
N LEU A 288 -0.25 4.44 25.07
CA LEU A 288 1.10 4.61 24.52
C LEU A 288 1.20 5.87 23.63
N ILE A 289 0.21 6.14 22.79
CA ILE A 289 0.19 7.35 21.97
C ILE A 289 0.13 8.59 22.86
N ALA A 290 -0.71 8.57 23.90
CA ALA A 290 -0.88 9.68 24.82
C ALA A 290 0.40 9.98 25.63
N SER A 291 1.12 8.94 26.07
CA SER A 291 2.35 9.10 26.86
C SER A 291 3.49 9.77 26.07
N TYR A 292 3.57 9.53 24.76
CA TYR A 292 4.46 10.31 23.90
C TYR A 292 3.88 11.70 23.62
N ALA A 293 2.59 11.79 23.27
CA ALA A 293 1.99 13.07 22.88
C ALA A 293 2.01 14.12 24.01
N SER A 294 1.99 13.71 25.27
CA SER A 294 2.02 14.61 26.44
C SER A 294 3.29 15.46 26.54
N ASN A 295 4.40 15.01 25.93
CA ASN A 295 5.68 15.72 25.91
C ASN A 295 5.93 16.44 24.57
N GLU A 296 4.88 16.69 23.80
CA GLU A 296 4.91 17.39 22.52
C GLU A 296 6.03 16.90 21.57
N TRP A 297 6.92 17.78 21.10
CA TRP A 297 7.99 17.46 20.16
C TRP A 297 9.11 16.62 20.77
N ASP A 298 9.36 16.73 22.08
CA ASP A 298 10.29 15.83 22.77
C ASP A 298 9.70 14.43 22.83
N GLY A 299 8.39 14.33 23.04
CA GLY A 299 7.62 13.09 22.91
C GLY A 299 7.68 12.47 21.51
N VAL A 300 7.58 13.28 20.45
CA VAL A 300 7.80 12.83 19.06
C VAL A 300 9.22 12.27 18.88
N ARG A 301 10.23 12.96 19.42
CA ARG A 301 11.62 12.49 19.35
C ARG A 301 11.82 11.18 20.10
N SER A 302 11.27 11.05 21.30
CA SER A 302 11.31 9.81 22.08
C SER A 302 10.60 8.68 21.34
N CYS A 303 9.40 8.91 20.81
CA CYS A 303 8.69 7.93 19.99
C CYS A 303 9.52 7.41 18.82
N ILE A 304 10.24 8.31 18.11
CA ILE A 304 11.12 7.92 17.01
C ILE A 304 12.31 7.10 17.52
N ASN A 305 12.99 7.55 18.58
CA ASN A 305 14.14 6.85 19.13
C ASN A 305 13.79 5.45 19.64
N ASP A 306 12.65 5.30 20.29
CA ASP A 306 12.24 4.04 20.91
C ASP A 306 11.75 3.01 19.89
N ASN A 307 11.23 3.46 18.73
CA ASN A 307 10.49 2.60 17.80
C ASN A 307 11.09 2.51 16.38
N MET A 308 12.07 3.35 16.03
CA MET A 308 12.73 3.36 14.71
C MET A 308 14.17 2.87 14.83
N LEU A 309 14.32 1.55 14.96
CA LEU A 309 15.60 0.93 15.34
C LEU A 309 16.68 0.96 14.26
N SER A 310 16.32 1.16 12.98
CA SER A 310 17.32 1.27 11.91
C SER A 310 17.58 2.73 11.53
N ASP A 311 18.85 3.08 11.28
CA ASP A 311 19.28 4.43 10.94
C ASP A 311 18.50 5.04 9.77
N GLY A 312 18.21 4.24 8.74
CA GLY A 312 17.41 4.67 7.59
C GLY A 312 15.98 5.08 7.99
N LYS A 313 15.30 4.24 8.79
CA LYS A 313 13.95 4.52 9.28
C LYS A 313 13.92 5.68 10.24
N HIS A 314 14.92 5.80 11.13
CA HIS A 314 15.07 6.93 12.03
C HIS A 314 15.15 8.24 11.23
N LYS A 315 16.04 8.29 10.23
CA LYS A 315 16.18 9.45 9.33
C LYS A 315 14.87 9.77 8.59
N ASP A 316 14.16 8.76 8.08
CA ASP A 316 12.89 8.97 7.38
C ASP A 316 11.77 9.45 8.30
N ALA A 317 11.67 8.92 9.52
CA ALA A 317 10.73 9.34 10.54
C ALA A 317 10.99 10.80 10.98
N MET A 318 12.26 11.16 11.19
CA MET A 318 12.66 12.53 11.50
C MET A 318 12.30 13.51 10.36
N LYS A 319 12.55 13.13 9.10
CA LYS A 319 12.14 13.92 7.94
C LYS A 319 10.61 14.07 7.87
N PHE A 320 9.88 12.98 8.10
CA PHE A 320 8.41 13.01 8.10
C PHE A 320 7.86 13.93 9.21
N ALA A 321 8.40 13.82 10.42
CA ALA A 321 8.04 14.67 11.56
C ALA A 321 8.36 16.16 11.30
N ALA A 322 9.49 16.46 10.67
CA ALA A 322 9.85 17.82 10.28
C ALA A 322 8.87 18.41 9.25
N GLU A 323 8.47 17.64 8.24
CA GLU A 323 7.45 18.06 7.27
C GLU A 323 6.06 18.21 7.91
N PHE A 324 5.71 17.32 8.84
CA PHE A 324 4.48 17.42 9.63
C PHE A 324 4.47 18.70 10.47
N ARG A 325 5.59 19.04 11.13
CA ARG A 325 5.77 20.28 11.91
C ARG A 325 5.52 21.53 11.07
N LYS A 326 6.03 21.57 9.84
CA LYS A 326 5.80 22.68 8.90
C LYS A 326 4.32 22.85 8.58
N LYS A 327 3.61 21.75 8.29
CA LYS A 327 2.17 21.80 7.98
C LYS A 327 1.34 22.19 9.21
N ARG A 328 1.68 21.66 10.37
CA ARG A 328 1.05 21.99 11.65
C ARG A 328 1.17 23.48 11.98
N LYS A 329 2.26 24.15 11.63
CA LYS A 329 2.39 25.61 11.85
C LYS A 329 1.25 26.40 11.20
N ASN A 330 0.74 25.92 10.06
CA ASN A 330 -0.34 26.56 9.32
C ASN A 330 -1.73 26.03 9.71
N ASP A 331 -1.81 24.77 10.14
CA ASP A 331 -3.06 24.11 10.54
C ASP A 331 -2.83 23.21 11.79
N PRO A 332 -2.77 23.82 12.99
CA PRO A 332 -2.59 23.10 14.25
C PRO A 332 -3.59 21.97 14.49
N TYR A 333 -4.85 22.21 14.13
CA TYR A 333 -5.97 21.31 14.41
C TYR A 333 -6.09 20.18 13.39
N GLY A 334 -5.72 20.43 12.13
CA GLY A 334 -5.61 19.38 11.12
C GLY A 334 -4.40 18.48 11.32
N PHE A 335 -3.37 18.93 12.04
CA PHE A 335 -2.12 18.20 12.26
C PHE A 335 -1.76 18.14 13.77
N PRO A 336 -2.57 17.48 14.62
CA PRO A 336 -2.28 17.36 16.04
C PRO A 336 -1.14 16.34 16.29
N ILE A 337 -0.44 16.47 17.42
CA ILE A 337 0.77 15.69 17.72
C ILE A 337 0.44 14.20 17.93
N ASP A 338 -0.66 13.89 18.61
CA ASP A 338 -1.16 12.52 18.76
C ASP A 338 -1.38 11.82 17.40
N HIS A 339 -1.81 12.57 16.38
CA HIS A 339 -1.95 12.04 15.01
C HIS A 339 -0.58 11.75 14.36
N LEU A 340 0.44 12.58 14.63
CA LEU A 340 1.80 12.30 14.20
C LEU A 340 2.35 11.05 14.89
N ILE A 341 2.25 10.96 16.22
CA ILE A 341 2.68 9.79 16.99
C ILE A 341 1.96 8.53 16.49
N ARG A 342 0.63 8.59 16.32
CA ARG A 342 -0.14 7.50 15.74
C ARG A 342 0.38 7.10 14.37
N THR A 343 0.66 8.06 13.49
CA THR A 343 1.17 7.76 12.15
C THR A 343 2.54 7.09 12.24
N LEU A 344 3.41 7.62 13.10
CA LEU A 344 4.72 7.05 13.38
C LEU A 344 4.65 5.67 14.03
N LEU A 345 3.60 5.28 14.75
CA LEU A 345 3.47 3.96 15.39
C LEU A 345 2.66 2.94 14.57
N LEU A 346 1.66 3.40 13.83
CA LEU A 346 0.58 2.55 13.32
C LEU A 346 0.36 2.62 11.81
N ASN A 347 0.95 3.59 11.10
CA ASN A 347 0.71 3.78 9.68
C ASN A 347 2.01 3.71 8.87
N GLU A 348 1.87 3.53 7.56
CA GLU A 348 2.95 3.72 6.60
C GLU A 348 3.18 5.22 6.37
N PHE A 349 4.45 5.66 6.35
CA PHE A 349 4.81 7.07 6.20
C PHE A 349 5.98 7.32 5.24
N ARG A 350 6.68 6.28 4.76
CA ARG A 350 7.85 6.44 3.87
C ARG A 350 7.46 6.88 2.47
N HIS A 351 6.31 6.39 2.00
CA HIS A 351 5.83 6.61 0.63
C HIS A 351 4.73 7.67 0.50
N SER A 352 4.42 8.40 1.57
CA SER A 352 3.35 9.40 1.59
C SER A 352 3.77 10.68 2.27
N ALA A 353 3.29 11.82 1.77
CA ALA A 353 3.44 13.09 2.46
C ALA A 353 2.50 13.17 3.69
N PRO A 354 2.86 13.92 4.75
CA PRO A 354 1.98 14.14 5.89
C PRO A 354 0.60 14.64 5.46
N SER A 355 -0.46 13.98 5.93
CA SER A 355 -1.84 14.36 5.68
C SER A 355 -2.51 14.85 6.96
N PRO A 356 -3.42 15.83 6.87
CA PRO A 356 -4.24 16.20 8.00
C PRO A 356 -5.17 15.06 8.37
N VAL A 357 -5.65 15.12 9.60
CA VAL A 357 -6.67 14.24 10.16
C VAL A 357 -7.92 14.24 9.27
N GLY A 358 -8.34 13.05 8.82
CA GLY A 358 -9.51 12.88 7.95
C GLY A 358 -10.84 13.08 8.69
N PRO A 359 -11.94 13.41 7.98
CA PRO A 359 -13.29 13.48 8.56
C PRO A 359 -13.68 12.18 9.28
N LYS A 360 -14.43 12.29 10.39
CA LYS A 360 -14.94 11.15 11.21
C LYS A 360 -13.89 10.33 11.98
N THR A 361 -12.62 10.72 11.99
CA THR A 361 -11.60 10.09 12.86
C THR A 361 -11.69 10.61 14.31
N ARG A 362 -11.10 9.91 15.30
CA ARG A 362 -11.06 10.38 16.71
C ARG A 362 -10.47 11.79 16.81
N ALA A 363 -9.35 12.05 16.14
CA ALA A 363 -8.75 13.38 16.09
C ALA A 363 -9.65 14.42 15.38
N HIS A 364 -10.49 14.03 14.42
CA HIS A 364 -11.50 14.94 13.84
C HIS A 364 -12.65 15.23 14.81
N ARG A 365 -13.04 14.26 15.65
CA ARG A 365 -14.01 14.50 16.73
C ARG A 365 -13.43 15.41 17.81
N MET A 366 -12.16 15.23 18.17
CA MET A 366 -11.44 16.14 19.06
C MET A 366 -11.30 17.54 18.45
N ARG A 367 -11.07 17.64 17.13
CA ARG A 367 -11.12 18.91 16.39
C ARG A 367 -12.50 19.58 16.48
N LEU A 368 -13.59 18.84 16.30
CA LEU A 368 -14.94 19.39 16.42
C LEU A 368 -15.23 19.88 17.83
N ALA A 369 -14.81 19.11 18.85
CA ALA A 369 -14.95 19.50 20.25
C ALA A 369 -14.13 20.75 20.59
N ALA A 370 -12.86 20.82 20.16
CA ALA A 370 -12.01 21.99 20.41
C ALA A 370 -12.46 23.25 19.64
N LEU A 371 -13.07 23.10 18.45
CA LEU A 371 -13.71 24.21 17.73
C LEU A 371 -14.97 24.68 18.45
N GLN A 372 -15.73 23.77 19.05
CA GLN A 372 -16.89 24.10 19.88
C GLN A 372 -16.48 24.85 21.15
N ASP A 373 -15.42 24.40 21.82
CA ASP A 373 -14.87 25.07 23.00
C ASP A 373 -14.29 26.45 22.67
N ALA A 374 -13.69 26.63 21.49
CA ALA A 374 -13.18 27.92 21.03
C ALA A 374 -14.33 28.89 20.65
N ASP A 375 -15.36 28.41 19.94
CA ASP A 375 -16.56 29.20 19.64
C ASP A 375 -17.34 29.59 20.91
N ASP A 376 -17.30 28.77 21.96
CA ASP A 376 -17.95 29.07 23.23
C ASP A 376 -17.09 30.01 24.12
N LEU A 377 -15.76 30.05 23.95
CA LEU A 377 -14.89 31.05 24.58
C LEU A 377 -15.02 32.43 23.90
N ASP A 378 -15.10 32.49 22.58
CA ASP A 378 -15.30 33.75 21.84
C ASP A 378 -16.66 34.41 22.18
N LYS A 379 -17.71 33.61 22.44
CA LYS A 379 -19.01 34.14 22.91
C LYS A 379 -18.97 34.72 24.33
N VAL A 380 -18.04 34.26 25.17
CA VAL A 380 -17.88 34.76 26.54
C VAL A 380 -17.08 36.06 26.54
N ASP A 381 -16.10 36.21 25.65
CA ASP A 381 -15.34 37.44 25.47
C ASP A 381 -16.17 38.56 24.80
N ASP A 382 -17.12 38.23 23.92
CA ASP A 382 -18.09 39.18 23.34
C ASP A 382 -19.18 39.66 24.33
N LEU A 383 -19.19 39.11 25.55
CA LEU A 383 -20.16 39.42 26.63
C LEU A 383 -19.54 40.22 27.80
N ILE A 384 -18.30 40.73 27.67
CA ILE A 384 -17.62 41.57 28.68
C ILE A 384 -17.59 43.04 28.26
#